data_AF-A0A9X0F693-F1
#
_entry.id   AF-A0A9X0F693-F1
#
_cell.length_a   1.000
_cell.length_b   1.000
_cell.length_c   1.000
_cell.angle_alpha   90.00
_cell.angle_beta   90.00
_cell.angle_gamma   90.00
#
_symmetry.space_group_name_H-M   'P 1'
#
loop_
_entity.id
_entity.type
_entity.pdbx_description
1 polymer ?
#
loop_
_entity_poly.entity_id
_entity_poly.type
_entity_poly.pdbx_seq_one_letter_code
_entity_poly.pdbx_strand_id
1 'polypeptide(L)' 'MESRIYPVMSDIPALSDLITSMVASGYDYRRDDDAGLWSSADLTYVITYEM' A
#
# COMPACT_ATOMS: atom_id res chain seq x y z
N MET A 1 -4.78 -5.05 9.75
CA MET A 1 -4.68 -4.61 8.34
C MET A 1 -4.28 -5.80 7.45
N GLU A 2 -3.36 -6.61 7.96
CA GLU A 2 -2.81 -7.85 7.41
C GLU A 2 -3.84 -8.92 7.02
N SER A 3 -4.99 -9.00 7.70
CA SER A 3 -6.03 -10.01 7.39
C SER A 3 -7.10 -9.56 6.39
N ARG A 4 -7.15 -8.27 6.05
CA ARG A 4 -8.22 -7.72 5.18
C ARG A 4 -7.68 -6.95 3.98
N ILE A 5 -6.64 -6.14 4.17
CA ILE A 5 -6.07 -5.29 3.10
C ILE A 5 -4.98 -6.05 2.35
N TYR A 6 -4.02 -6.65 3.07
CA TYR A 6 -2.91 -7.38 2.46
C TYR A 6 -3.34 -8.49 1.46
N PRO A 7 -4.38 -9.32 1.75
CA PRO A 7 -4.82 -10.33 0.80
C PRO A 7 -5.40 -9.74 -0.50
N VAL A 8 -6.06 -8.59 -0.42
CA VAL A 8 -6.65 -7.91 -1.58
C VAL A 8 -5.56 -7.35 -2.49
N MET A 9 -4.46 -6.84 -1.92
CA MET A 9 -3.33 -6.32 -2.71
C MET A 9 -2.64 -7.39 -3.58
N SER A 10 -2.90 -8.67 -3.35
CA SER A 10 -2.37 -9.76 -4.17
C SER A 10 -3.05 -9.86 -5.55
N ASP A 11 -4.30 -9.41 -5.68
CA ASP A 11 -5.05 -9.54 -6.92
C ASP A 11 -6.14 -8.46 -7.01
N ILE A 12 -5.85 -7.39 -7.76
CA ILE A 12 -6.77 -6.30 -8.06
C ILE A 12 -6.83 -6.12 -9.57
N PRO A 13 -7.76 -6.81 -10.27
CA PRO A 13 -7.81 -6.81 -11.73
C PRO A 13 -7.91 -5.40 -12.34
N ALA A 14 -8.75 -4.54 -11.75
CA ALA A 14 -8.94 -3.16 -12.22
C ALA A 14 -7.66 -2.30 -12.12
N LEU A 15 -6.75 -2.62 -11.20
CA LEU A 15 -5.46 -1.93 -11.08
C LEU A 15 -4.44 -2.54 -12.05
N SER A 16 -4.44 -3.87 -12.21
CA SER A 16 -3.52 -4.59 -13.09
C SER A 16 -3.64 -4.15 -14.54
N ASP A 17 -4.83 -3.77 -15.01
CA ASP A 17 -5.05 -3.28 -16.37
C ASP A 17 -4.48 -1.86 -16.62
N LEU A 18 -4.13 -1.12 -15.55
CA LEU A 18 -3.69 0.28 -15.62
C LEU A 18 -2.18 0.47 -15.44
N ILE A 19 -1.47 -0.55 -14.96
CA ILE A 19 -0.05 -0.46 -14.60
C ILE A 19 0.77 -1.55 -15.29
N THR A 20 2.03 -1.25 -15.59
CA THR A 20 2.96 -2.19 -16.21
C THR A 20 3.58 -3.14 -15.17
N SER A 21 3.86 -2.63 -13.97
CA SER A 21 4.43 -3.43 -12.88
C SER A 21 4.09 -2.87 -11.51
N MET A 22 4.10 -3.75 -10.51
CA MET A 22 3.88 -3.44 -9.10
C MET A 22 4.75 -4.34 -8.24
N VAL A 23 5.53 -3.74 -7.34
CA VAL A 23 6.44 -4.45 -6.43
C VAL A 23 6.29 -3.92 -5.02
N ALA A 24 6.23 -4.83 -4.04
CA ALA A 24 6.17 -4.45 -2.62
C ALA A 24 7.42 -3.66 -2.22
N SER A 25 7.20 -2.51 -1.57
CA SER A 25 8.26 -1.55 -1.23
C SER A 25 8.56 -1.56 0.27
N GLY A 26 7.53 -1.51 1.10
CA GLY A 26 7.73 -1.38 2.55
C GLY A 26 6.44 -1.51 3.35
N TYR A 27 6.64 -1.64 4.66
CA TYR A 27 5.57 -1.73 5.65
C TYR A 27 6.01 -1.01 6.93
N ASP A 28 5.46 0.18 7.16
CA ASP A 28 5.93 1.07 8.22
C ASP A 28 4.82 1.38 9.21
N TYR A 29 5.11 1.24 10.50
CA TYR A 29 4.21 1.73 11.54
C TYR A 29 4.53 3.19 11.82
N ARG A 30 3.56 4.06 11.55
CA ARG A 30 3.68 5.49 11.80
C ARG A 30 2.75 5.94 12.91
N ARG A 31 3.11 7.05 13.54
CA ARG A 31 2.28 7.72 14.54
C ARG A 31 2.30 9.20 14.26
N ASP A 32 1.27 9.86 14.75
CA ASP A 32 1.24 11.31 14.79
C ASP A 32 2.40 11.83 15.63
N ASP A 33 3.31 12.59 15.01
CA ASP A 33 4.50 13.11 15.68
C ASP A 33 4.20 14.39 16.49
N ASP A 34 3.07 15.05 16.22
CA ASP A 34 2.69 16.31 16.86
C ASP A 34 1.86 16.08 18.14
N ALA A 35 0.60 15.67 18.01
CA ALA A 35 -0.33 15.55 19.13
C ALA A 35 -0.53 14.10 19.61
N GLY A 36 0.07 13.13 18.92
CA GLY A 36 -0.03 11.70 19.25
C GLY A 36 -1.46 11.14 19.09
N LEU A 37 -2.29 11.77 18.26
CA LEU A 37 -3.73 11.46 18.18
C LEU A 37 -4.05 10.20 17.39
N TRP A 38 -3.12 9.72 16.56
CA TRP A 38 -3.33 8.56 15.71
C TRP A 38 -2.06 7.75 15.50
N SER A 39 -2.26 6.50 15.11
CA SER A 39 -1.22 5.60 14.62
C SER A 39 -1.75 4.84 13.41
N SER A 40 -0.87 4.55 12.47
CA SER A 40 -1.16 3.85 11.23
C SER A 40 -0.15 2.76 10.96
N ALA A 41 -0.52 1.87 10.05
CA ALA A 41 0.39 0.96 9.40
C ALA A 41 0.29 1.24 7.90
N ASP A 42 1.41 1.61 7.29
CA ASP A 42 1.52 2.08 5.92
C ASP A 42 2.13 0.96 5.08
N LEU A 43 1.34 0.39 4.17
CA LEU A 43 1.79 -0.61 3.20
C LEU A 43 2.06 0.08 1.86
N THR A 44 3.29 0.00 1.35
CA THR A 44 3.71 0.72 0.14
C THR A 44 4.15 -0.22 -0.97
N TYR A 45 3.87 0.19 -2.21
CA TYR A 45 4.28 -0.48 -3.44
C TYR A 45 4.89 0.53 -4.40
N VAL A 46 5.93 0.11 -5.12
CA VAL A 46 6.45 0.85 -6.28
C VAL A 46 5.71 0.35 -7.52
N ILE A 47 5.15 1.28 -8.29
CA ILE A 47 4.44 0.98 -9.53
C ILE A 47 5.08 1.68 -10.72
N THR A 48 5.02 1.05 -11.89
CA THR A 48 5.39 1.67 -13.17
C THR A 48 4.18 1.65 -14.09
N TYR A 49 3.94 2.75 -14.80
CA TYR A 49 2.80 2.89 -15.72
C TYR A 49 3.16 3.85 -16.86
N GLU A 50 2.34 3.86 -17.90
CA GLU A 50 2.45 4.77 -19.06
C GLU A 50 1.37 5.87 -18.96
N MET A 51 1.73 7.10 -19.36
CA MET A 51 0.88 8.29 -19.29
C MET A 51 0.03 8.49 -20.54
#